data_AF-A0A1V4Z6L3-F1
#
_entry.id   AF-A0A1V4Z6L3-F1
#
_cell.length_a   1.000
_cell.length_b   1.000
_cell.length_c   1.000
_cell.angle_alpha   90.00
_cell.angle_beta   90.00
_cell.angle_gamma   90.00
#
_symmetry.space_group_name_H-M   'P 1'
#
loop_
_entity.id
_entity.type
_entity.pdbx_description
1 polymer ?
#
loop_
_entity_poly.entity_id
_entity_poly.type
_entity_poly.pdbx_seq_one_letter_code
_entity_poly.pdbx_strand_id
1 'polypeptide(L)'
;MEDYALILDYLPQGIPTDKSFRREPLAYAIGEVEFKLFELVPKVEAVIVIGDRVYIGKDPSLRDKIVHVKRRVGYEELTAAAQAELPFVLQDIVKQQQDRFIKFFNEAQAITTRFHMLELIPGLGKKTMWAIIEERKKGAFTDYEDLVKRVPALKHPDKLLAKRIEDELSDPSQKYRIFVSR
;
A
#
# COMPACT_ATOMS: atom_id res chain seq x y z
N MET A 1 -7.18 -10.67 -5.68
CA MET A 1 -6.87 -11.67 -4.65
C MET A 1 -5.44 -11.43 -4.21
N GLU A 2 -5.16 -11.48 -2.91
CA GLU A 2 -3.82 -11.24 -2.36
C GLU A 2 -3.11 -12.58 -2.15
N ASP A 3 -1.98 -12.79 -2.80
CA ASP A 3 -1.12 -13.95 -2.58
C ASP A 3 0.08 -13.64 -1.68
N TYR A 4 0.46 -12.36 -1.60
CA TYR A 4 1.57 -11.88 -0.79
C TYR A 4 1.14 -10.67 0.03
N ALA A 5 1.77 -10.53 1.20
CA ALA A 5 1.62 -9.37 2.07
C ALA A 5 2.98 -8.99 2.67
N LEU A 6 3.13 -7.73 3.06
CA LEU A 6 4.30 -7.23 3.76
C LEU A 6 3.97 -6.99 5.23
N ILE A 7 4.87 -7.41 6.12
CA ILE A 7 4.69 -7.27 7.57
C ILE A 7 4.78 -5.81 8.00
N LEU A 8 3.83 -5.37 8.83
CA LEU A 8 3.79 -4.04 9.43
C LEU A 8 4.22 -4.06 10.91
N ASP A 9 3.86 -5.12 11.63
CA ASP A 9 4.16 -5.28 13.06
C ASP A 9 4.10 -6.76 13.45
N TYR A 10 4.83 -7.14 14.51
CA TYR A 10 4.84 -8.49 15.05
C TYR A 10 4.77 -8.48 16.57
N LEU A 11 3.78 -9.20 17.09
CA LEU A 11 3.49 -9.37 18.52
C LEU A 11 3.69 -10.86 18.89
N PRO A 12 4.88 -11.26 19.36
CA PRO A 12 5.18 -12.67 19.68
C PRO A 12 4.29 -13.25 20.78
N GLN A 13 3.80 -12.38 21.68
CA GLN A 13 2.94 -12.74 22.80
C GLN A 13 1.47 -12.36 22.57
N GLY A 14 1.10 -12.03 21.33
CA GLY A 14 -0.24 -11.55 20.97
C GLY A 14 -0.56 -10.15 21.50
N ILE A 15 -1.83 -9.76 21.40
CA ILE A 15 -2.30 -8.43 21.81
C ILE A 15 -2.32 -8.36 23.36
N PRO A 16 -1.64 -7.37 23.98
CA PRO A 16 -1.55 -7.28 25.45
C PRO A 16 -2.90 -7.14 26.16
N THR A 17 -3.88 -6.49 25.50
CA THR A 17 -5.22 -6.25 26.04
C THR A 17 -6.17 -7.44 25.87
N ASP A 18 -5.76 -8.48 25.13
CA ASP A 18 -6.56 -9.68 24.98
C ASP A 18 -6.58 -10.47 26.31
N LYS A 19 -7.79 -10.64 26.85
CA LYS A 19 -8.05 -11.39 28.09
C LYS A 19 -8.16 -12.89 27.85
N SER A 20 -8.03 -13.34 26.60
CA SER A 20 -7.98 -14.77 26.27
C SER A 20 -6.80 -15.45 26.96
N PHE A 21 -7.08 -16.61 27.57
CA PHE A 21 -6.09 -17.43 28.26
C PHE A 21 -5.06 -18.05 27.29
N ARG A 22 -5.34 -18.03 25.98
CA ARG A 22 -4.44 -18.49 24.92
C ARG A 22 -3.99 -17.30 24.09
N ARG A 23 -2.90 -16.68 24.52
CA ARG A 23 -2.16 -15.70 23.73
C ARG A 23 -1.46 -16.42 22.60
N GLU A 24 -1.82 -16.11 21.37
CA GLU A 24 -1.14 -16.61 20.17
C GLU A 24 -0.29 -15.51 19.54
N PRO A 25 0.85 -15.85 18.92
CA PRO A 25 1.63 -14.88 18.15
C PRO A 25 0.81 -14.27 17.03
N LEU A 26 0.99 -12.97 16.80
CA LEU A 26 0.22 -12.21 15.83
C LEU A 26 1.14 -11.33 14.99
N ALA A 27 0.88 -11.21 13.70
CA ALA A 27 1.51 -10.19 12.88
C ALA A 27 0.45 -9.39 12.11
N TYR A 28 0.66 -8.08 12.00
CA TYR A 28 -0.12 -7.23 11.10
C TYR A 28 0.61 -7.14 9.77
N ALA A 29 -0.13 -7.15 8.67
CA ALA A 29 0.44 -7.10 7.34
C ALA A 29 -0.47 -6.36 6.35
N ILE A 30 0.13 -5.86 5.27
CA ILE A 30 -0.58 -5.25 4.14
C ILE A 30 -0.38 -6.06 2.86
N GLY A 31 -1.47 -6.36 2.16
CA GLY A 31 -1.44 -7.04 0.88
C GLY A 31 -0.72 -6.24 -0.20
N GLU A 32 0.00 -6.95 -1.07
CA GLU A 32 0.89 -6.36 -2.06
C GLU A 32 0.15 -5.71 -3.25
N VAL A 33 -1.07 -6.18 -3.57
CA VAL A 33 -1.78 -5.80 -4.80
C VAL A 33 -2.97 -4.91 -4.51
N GLU A 34 -3.88 -5.35 -3.63
CA GLU A 34 -5.13 -4.67 -3.30
C GLU A 34 -5.03 -3.85 -2.01
N PHE A 35 -3.86 -3.86 -1.35
CA PHE A 35 -3.56 -3.14 -0.11
C PHE A 35 -4.48 -3.53 1.05
N LYS A 36 -4.99 -4.78 1.04
CA LYS A 36 -5.84 -5.27 2.12
C LYS A 36 -5.02 -5.48 3.39
N LEU A 37 -5.53 -5.00 4.52
CA LEU A 37 -4.87 -5.16 5.81
C LEU A 37 -5.31 -6.48 6.47
N PHE A 38 -4.34 -7.20 7.03
CA PHE A 38 -4.55 -8.52 7.60
C PHE A 38 -3.96 -8.63 8.99
N GLU A 39 -4.64 -9.43 9.79
CA GLU A 39 -4.12 -10.04 11.01
C GLU A 39 -3.72 -11.49 10.65
N LEU A 40 -2.44 -11.82 10.82
CA LEU A 40 -1.83 -13.09 10.45
C LEU A 40 -1.40 -13.85 11.70
N VAL A 41 -1.43 -15.19 11.63
CA VAL A 41 -0.86 -16.07 12.66
C VAL A 41 0.47 -16.62 12.15
N PRO A 42 1.61 -16.19 12.71
CA PRO A 42 2.92 -16.73 12.37
C PRO A 42 3.12 -18.16 12.88
N LYS A 43 4.07 -18.89 12.31
CA LYS A 43 4.54 -20.16 12.87
C LYS A 43 5.35 -19.89 14.15
N VAL A 44 5.31 -20.83 15.10
CA VAL A 44 5.89 -20.70 16.47
C VAL A 44 7.37 -20.26 16.48
N GLU A 45 8.14 -20.63 15.46
CA GLU A 45 9.58 -20.32 15.36
C GLU A 45 9.93 -19.45 14.15
N ALA A 46 8.92 -18.84 13.51
CA ALA A 46 9.17 -17.96 12.37
C ALA A 46 9.87 -16.68 12.84
N VAL A 47 10.98 -16.35 12.18
CA VAL A 47 11.60 -15.03 12.31
C VAL A 47 10.82 -14.07 11.42
N ILE A 48 10.06 -13.19 12.06
CA ILE A 48 9.24 -12.16 11.41
C ILE A 48 9.95 -10.81 11.54
N VAL A 49 10.25 -10.19 10.40
CA VAL A 49 10.83 -8.84 10.33
C VAL A 49 9.83 -7.89 9.67
N ILE A 50 9.77 -6.64 10.15
CA ILE A 50 8.94 -5.60 9.54
C ILE A 50 9.41 -5.37 8.10
N GLY A 51 8.47 -5.25 7.17
CA GLY A 51 8.72 -5.16 5.73
C GLY A 51 8.93 -6.52 5.03
N ASP A 52 9.01 -7.63 5.76
CA ASP A 52 9.13 -8.96 5.15
C ASP A 52 7.95 -9.25 4.22
N ARG A 53 8.24 -9.68 2.99
CA ARG A 53 7.26 -10.20 2.07
C ARG A 53 6.94 -11.66 2.40
N VAL A 54 5.72 -11.93 2.84
CA VAL A 54 5.23 -13.26 3.23
C VAL A 54 4.14 -13.74 2.29
N TYR A 55 4.11 -15.05 2.02
CA TYR A 55 3.05 -15.66 1.22
C TYR A 55 1.81 -15.95 2.08
N ILE A 56 0.64 -15.49 1.63
CA ILE A 56 -0.67 -15.67 2.27
C ILE A 56 -1.71 -16.33 1.34
N GLY A 57 -1.31 -16.68 0.12
CA GLY A 57 -2.18 -17.26 -0.91
C GLY A 57 -2.73 -18.65 -0.56
N LYS A 58 -3.44 -19.27 -1.50
CA LYS A 58 -4.22 -20.50 -1.26
C LYS A 58 -3.37 -21.73 -0.97
N ASP A 59 -2.15 -21.79 -1.49
CA ASP A 59 -1.29 -22.98 -1.37
C ASP A 59 -0.56 -22.98 -0.02
N PRO A 60 -0.94 -23.83 0.95
CA PRO A 60 -0.30 -23.82 2.27
C PRO A 60 1.18 -24.24 2.21
N SER A 61 1.60 -24.96 1.16
CA SER A 61 2.98 -25.43 1.03
C SER A 61 3.99 -24.30 0.76
N LEU A 62 3.52 -23.21 0.13
CA LEU A 62 4.31 -22.01 -0.13
C LEU A 62 4.41 -21.07 1.08
N ARG A 63 3.64 -21.34 2.15
CA ARG A 63 3.68 -20.53 3.37
C ARG A 63 4.86 -20.95 4.22
N ASP A 64 5.92 -20.16 4.21
CA ASP A 64 7.15 -20.37 4.96
C ASP A 64 7.02 -19.89 6.42
N LYS A 65 6.53 -18.66 6.63
CA LYS A 65 6.48 -17.97 7.93
C LYS A 65 5.09 -17.91 8.56
N ILE A 66 4.04 -17.99 7.74
CA ILE A 66 2.64 -17.78 8.17
C ILE A 66 1.89 -19.11 8.21
N VAL A 67 1.11 -19.35 9.26
CA VAL A 67 0.19 -20.50 9.33
C VAL A 67 -1.05 -20.19 8.49
N HIS A 68 -1.74 -19.11 8.83
CA HIS A 68 -2.95 -18.67 8.14
C HIS A 68 -3.24 -17.19 8.37
N VAL A 69 -4.12 -16.64 7.52
CA VAL A 69 -4.73 -15.34 7.72
C VAL A 69 -5.85 -15.50 8.75
N LYS A 70 -5.75 -14.81 9.89
CA LYS A 70 -6.77 -14.87 10.95
C LYS A 70 -8.02 -14.12 10.53
N ARG A 71 -7.85 -12.87 10.09
CA ARG A 71 -8.93 -12.01 9.60
C ARG A 71 -8.40 -10.82 8.81
N ARG A 72 -9.29 -10.17 8.07
CA ARG A 72 -9.08 -8.82 7.54
C ARG A 72 -9.34 -7.81 8.65
N VAL A 73 -8.57 -6.72 8.66
CA VAL A 73 -8.72 -5.62 9.62
C VAL A 73 -8.86 -4.28 8.90
N GLY A 74 -9.47 -3.29 9.56
CA GLY A 74 -9.44 -1.90 9.14
C GLY A 74 -8.19 -1.15 9.60
N TYR A 75 -7.99 0.06 9.08
CA TYR A 75 -6.86 0.92 9.47
C TYR A 75 -6.84 1.25 10.98
N GLU A 76 -8.01 1.54 11.56
CA GLU A 76 -8.17 1.85 12.99
C GLU A 76 -7.90 0.66 13.93
N GLU A 77 -7.87 -0.56 13.38
CA GLU A 77 -7.59 -1.78 14.14
C GLU A 77 -6.11 -2.16 14.14
N LEU A 78 -5.28 -1.43 13.38
CA LEU A 78 -3.83 -1.57 13.42
C LEU A 78 -3.28 -1.06 14.75
N THR A 79 -2.17 -1.64 15.19
CA THR A 79 -1.38 -1.12 16.31
C THR A 79 -0.77 0.24 15.96
N ALA A 80 -0.44 1.05 16.97
CA ALA A 80 0.30 2.29 16.74
C ALA A 80 1.64 2.06 16.02
N ALA A 81 2.31 0.94 16.29
CA ALA A 81 3.52 0.54 15.59
C ALA A 81 3.23 0.22 14.11
N ALA A 82 2.22 -0.60 13.83
CA ALA A 82 1.83 -0.93 12.45
C ALA A 82 1.41 0.33 11.65
N GLN A 83 0.69 1.27 12.27
CA GLN A 83 0.33 2.54 11.63
C GLN A 83 1.58 3.42 11.37
N ALA A 84 2.55 3.43 12.27
CA ALA A 84 3.79 4.19 12.09
C ALA A 84 4.68 3.61 10.97
N GLU A 85 4.70 2.29 10.80
CA GLU A 85 5.48 1.60 9.76
C GLU A 85 4.81 1.61 8.38
N LEU A 86 3.47 1.70 8.34
CA LEU A 86 2.69 1.62 7.10
C LEU A 86 3.16 2.57 5.99
N PRO A 87 3.47 3.87 6.22
CA PRO A 87 3.94 4.76 5.16
C PRO A 87 5.25 4.29 4.51
N PHE A 88 6.16 3.70 5.29
CA PHE A 88 7.44 3.20 4.80
C PHE A 88 7.26 1.93 3.97
N VAL A 89 6.48 0.97 4.48
CA VAL A 89 6.17 -0.27 3.77
C VAL A 89 5.41 0.01 2.47
N LEU A 90 4.44 0.93 2.48
CA LEU A 90 3.73 1.38 1.27
C LEU A 90 4.68 1.99 0.25
N GLN A 91 5.62 2.83 0.69
CA GLN A 91 6.61 3.43 -0.20
C GLN A 91 7.47 2.35 -0.87
N ASP A 92 7.86 1.31 -0.13
CA ASP A 92 8.64 0.20 -0.69
C ASP A 92 7.83 -0.65 -1.67
N ILE A 93 6.55 -0.93 -1.39
CA ILE A 93 5.66 -1.61 -2.36
C ILE A 93 5.56 -0.79 -3.64
N VAL A 94 5.36 0.53 -3.51
CA VAL A 94 5.24 1.44 -4.65
C VAL A 94 6.51 1.47 -5.50
N LYS A 95 7.68 1.48 -4.87
CA LYS A 95 8.97 1.39 -5.58
C LYS A 95 9.17 0.05 -6.28
N GLN A 96 8.86 -1.05 -5.60
CA GLN A 96 9.01 -2.40 -6.16
C GLN A 96 8.07 -2.63 -7.34
N GLN A 97 6.89 -2.01 -7.32
CA GLN A 97 5.89 -2.08 -8.39
C GLN A 97 5.87 -0.83 -9.27
N GLN A 98 7.01 -0.18 -9.50
CA GLN A 98 7.11 1.08 -10.24
C GLN A 98 6.28 1.09 -11.54
N ASP A 99 6.37 0.04 -12.34
CA ASP A 99 5.68 -0.06 -13.65
C ASP A 99 4.16 0.14 -13.52
N ARG A 100 3.56 -0.44 -12.47
CA ARG A 100 2.12 -0.33 -12.17
C ARG A 100 1.72 1.12 -11.94
N PHE A 101 2.53 1.86 -11.21
CA PHE A 101 2.24 3.23 -10.83
C PHE A 101 2.63 4.25 -11.91
N ILE A 102 3.66 3.96 -12.70
CA ILE A 102 3.96 4.72 -13.91
C ILE A 102 2.84 4.59 -14.93
N LYS A 103 2.28 3.38 -15.09
CA LYS A 103 1.09 3.16 -15.90
C LYS A 103 -0.08 4.04 -15.44
N PHE A 104 -0.29 4.21 -14.13
CA PHE A 104 -1.29 5.16 -13.62
C PHE A 104 -1.06 6.60 -14.12
N PHE A 105 0.17 7.12 -14.09
CA PHE A 105 0.45 8.47 -14.61
C PHE A 105 0.20 8.59 -16.13
N ASN A 106 0.55 7.55 -16.88
CA ASN A 106 0.35 7.50 -18.32
C ASN A 106 -1.14 7.42 -18.68
N GLU A 107 -1.92 6.62 -17.95
CA GLU A 107 -3.30 6.27 -18.30
C GLU A 107 -4.37 7.05 -17.52
N ALA A 108 -4.01 7.83 -16.50
CA ALA A 108 -4.96 8.58 -15.68
C ALA A 108 -5.89 9.48 -16.51
N GLN A 109 -7.18 9.46 -16.21
CA GLN A 109 -8.20 10.15 -16.99
C GLN A 109 -8.95 11.21 -16.17
N ALA A 110 -9.74 12.02 -16.88
CA ALA A 110 -10.68 12.92 -16.24
C ALA A 110 -11.82 12.11 -15.59
N ILE A 111 -12.10 12.38 -14.31
CA ILE A 111 -13.25 11.81 -13.60
C ILE A 111 -14.52 12.59 -13.97
N THR A 112 -14.40 13.92 -14.03
CA THR A 112 -15.44 14.82 -14.52
C THR A 112 -14.81 15.90 -15.40
N THR A 113 -15.64 16.74 -16.01
CA THR A 113 -15.17 17.89 -16.82
C THR A 113 -14.29 18.87 -16.04
N ARG A 114 -14.33 18.85 -14.70
CA ARG A 114 -13.58 19.77 -13.82
C ARG A 114 -12.61 19.07 -12.87
N PHE A 115 -12.50 17.74 -12.91
CA PHE A 115 -11.74 16.96 -11.93
C PHE A 115 -11.04 15.76 -12.56
N HIS A 116 -9.74 15.64 -12.33
CA HIS A 116 -8.87 14.61 -12.92
C HIS A 116 -8.35 13.62 -11.88
N MET A 117 -8.13 12.36 -12.27
CA MET A 117 -7.59 11.32 -11.38
C MET A 117 -6.23 11.69 -10.77
N LEU A 118 -5.38 12.39 -11.52
CA LEU A 118 -4.08 12.87 -11.03
C LEU A 118 -4.20 13.84 -9.84
N GLU A 119 -5.30 14.59 -9.75
CA GLU A 119 -5.56 15.53 -8.63
C GLU A 119 -5.94 14.79 -7.34
N LEU A 120 -6.21 13.49 -7.40
CA LEU A 120 -6.43 12.66 -6.21
C LEU A 120 -5.14 12.44 -5.43
N ILE A 121 -3.98 12.50 -6.09
CA ILE A 121 -2.70 12.31 -5.43
C ILE A 121 -2.41 13.53 -4.54
N PRO A 122 -2.21 13.35 -3.21
CA PRO A 122 -1.92 14.45 -2.30
C PRO A 122 -0.74 15.29 -2.82
N GLY A 123 -0.92 16.61 -2.84
CA GLY A 123 0.11 17.54 -3.34
C GLY A 123 0.11 17.76 -4.87
N LEU A 124 -0.64 17.01 -5.67
CA LEU A 124 -0.83 17.33 -7.09
C LEU A 124 -2.00 18.31 -7.28
N GLY A 125 -1.66 19.59 -7.46
CA GLY A 125 -2.61 20.59 -7.92
C GLY A 125 -2.77 20.62 -9.44
N LYS A 126 -3.68 21.48 -9.93
CA LYS A 126 -3.97 21.66 -11.36
C LYS A 126 -2.73 21.94 -12.22
N LYS A 127 -1.78 22.73 -11.71
CA LYS A 127 -0.54 23.06 -12.44
C LYS A 127 0.29 21.81 -12.74
N THR A 128 0.51 20.96 -11.73
CA THR A 128 1.27 19.72 -11.88
C THR A 128 0.52 18.70 -12.72
N MET A 129 -0.80 18.60 -12.53
CA MET A 129 -1.67 17.75 -13.35
C MET A 129 -1.55 18.09 -14.85
N TRP A 130 -1.67 19.37 -15.23
CA TRP A 130 -1.50 19.78 -16.63
C TRP A 130 -0.09 19.51 -17.15
N ALA A 131 0.95 19.72 -16.35
CA ALA A 131 2.31 19.42 -16.74
C ALA A 131 2.50 17.92 -17.07
N ILE A 132 1.93 17.02 -16.26
CA ILE A 132 1.96 15.57 -16.52
C ILE A 132 1.20 15.24 -17.81
N ILE A 133 0.03 15.85 -18.04
CA ILE A 133 -0.78 15.61 -19.24
C ILE A 133 -0.08 16.09 -20.51
N GLU A 134 0.57 17.25 -20.49
CA GLU A 134 1.31 17.76 -21.65
C GLU A 134 2.58 16.96 -21.91
N GLU A 135 3.31 16.56 -20.86
CA GLU A 135 4.47 15.71 -21.02
C GLU A 135 4.09 14.35 -21.60
N ARG A 136 3.11 13.64 -21.04
CA ARG A 136 2.74 12.30 -21.57
C ARG A 136 2.31 12.29 -23.03
N LYS A 137 1.81 13.41 -23.58
CA LYS A 137 1.49 13.54 -25.02
C LYS A 137 2.74 13.43 -25.91
N LYS A 138 3.91 13.82 -25.40
CA LYS A 138 5.20 13.70 -26.10
C LYS A 138 5.73 12.27 -26.08
N GLY A 139 5.22 11.44 -25.18
CA GLY A 139 5.62 10.05 -24.99
C GLY A 139 5.32 9.59 -23.56
N ALA A 140 4.98 8.30 -23.42
CA ALA A 140 4.73 7.69 -22.12
C ALA A 140 5.98 7.76 -21.22
N PHE A 141 5.77 7.92 -19.91
CA PHE A 141 6.82 7.82 -18.91
C PHE A 141 7.28 6.36 -18.77
N THR A 142 8.58 6.15 -18.58
CA THR A 142 9.18 4.81 -18.39
C THR A 142 9.32 4.44 -16.92
N ASP A 143 9.74 5.40 -16.10
CA ASP A 143 10.10 5.20 -14.70
C ASP A 143 9.91 6.49 -13.90
N TYR A 144 10.12 6.42 -12.57
CA TYR A 144 9.97 7.59 -11.72
C TYR A 144 11.02 8.67 -12.01
N GLU A 145 12.21 8.31 -12.49
CA GLU A 145 13.23 9.30 -12.81
C GLU A 145 12.84 10.10 -14.05
N ASP A 146 12.37 9.46 -15.12
CA ASP A 146 11.86 10.13 -16.33
C ASP A 146 10.71 11.08 -15.98
N LEU A 147 9.77 10.60 -15.16
CA LEU A 147 8.65 11.40 -14.69
C LEU A 147 9.11 12.66 -13.94
N VAL A 148 10.07 12.53 -13.01
CA VAL A 148 10.61 13.66 -12.24
C VAL A 148 11.45 14.59 -13.12
N LYS A 149 12.25 14.05 -14.06
CA LYS A 149 13.05 14.83 -15.02
C LYS A 149 12.18 15.71 -15.90
N ARG A 150 11.04 15.17 -16.38
CA ARG A 150 10.10 15.88 -17.28
C ARG A 150 9.12 16.77 -16.52
N VAL A 151 8.76 16.40 -15.30
CA VAL A 151 7.88 17.18 -14.42
C VAL A 151 8.57 17.47 -13.08
N PRO A 152 9.51 18.43 -13.01
CA PRO A 152 10.28 18.71 -11.79
C PRO A 152 9.45 19.18 -10.58
N ALA A 153 8.22 19.65 -10.84
CA ALA A 153 7.28 20.01 -9.78
C ALA A 153 6.76 18.78 -9.01
N LEU A 154 6.81 17.59 -9.62
CA LEU A 154 6.43 16.33 -9.00
C LEU A 154 7.65 15.74 -8.30
N LYS A 155 7.85 16.08 -7.03
CA LYS A 155 8.94 15.53 -6.22
C LYS A 155 8.49 14.26 -5.51
N HIS A 156 9.34 13.23 -5.53
CA HIS A 156 9.11 11.96 -4.82
C HIS A 156 7.74 11.31 -5.14
N PRO A 157 7.49 10.92 -6.41
CA PRO A 157 6.20 10.34 -6.82
C PRO A 157 5.84 9.10 -5.99
N ASP A 158 6.82 8.30 -5.59
CA ASP A 158 6.69 7.15 -4.70
C ASP A 158 6.05 7.51 -3.35
N LYS A 159 6.51 8.59 -2.71
CA LYS A 159 5.95 9.06 -1.43
C LYS A 159 4.53 9.58 -1.56
N LEU A 160 4.23 10.31 -2.65
CA LEU A 160 2.90 10.88 -2.88
C LEU A 160 1.87 9.78 -3.16
N LEU A 161 2.27 8.74 -3.89
CA LEU A 161 1.46 7.55 -4.13
C LEU A 161 1.24 6.74 -2.84
N ALA A 162 2.29 6.52 -2.05
CA ALA A 162 2.16 5.86 -0.75
C ALA A 162 1.19 6.61 0.17
N LYS A 163 1.30 7.95 0.24
CA LYS A 163 0.36 8.78 1.01
C LYS A 163 -1.07 8.65 0.49
N ARG A 164 -1.26 8.63 -0.83
CA ARG A 164 -2.58 8.41 -1.41
C ARG A 164 -3.19 7.07 -1.00
N ILE A 165 -2.40 5.99 -1.02
CA ILE A 165 -2.87 4.66 -0.62
C ILE A 165 -3.26 4.67 0.87
N GLU A 166 -2.44 5.29 1.72
CA GLU A 166 -2.73 5.46 3.15
C GLU A 166 -4.03 6.24 3.39
N ASP A 167 -4.26 7.33 2.64
CA ASP A 167 -5.51 8.11 2.73
C ASP A 167 -6.73 7.25 2.32
N GLU A 168 -6.59 6.40 1.30
CA GLU A 168 -7.66 5.48 0.88
C GLU A 168 -7.95 4.37 1.89
N LEU A 169 -6.95 3.98 2.69
CA LEU A 169 -7.08 2.97 3.75
C LEU A 169 -7.70 3.56 5.02
N SER A 170 -7.25 4.74 5.43
CA SER A 170 -7.63 5.40 6.68
C SER A 170 -8.98 6.12 6.60
N ASP A 171 -9.31 6.73 5.46
CA ASP A 171 -10.53 7.52 5.33
C ASP A 171 -11.68 6.71 4.68
N PRO A 172 -12.68 6.26 5.47
CA PRO A 172 -13.83 5.52 4.95
C PRO A 172 -14.73 6.40 4.06
N SER A 173 -14.64 7.72 4.17
CA SER A 173 -15.43 8.69 3.40
C SER A 173 -14.85 8.98 2.01
N GLN A 174 -13.65 8.46 1.69
CA GLN A 174 -13.06 8.62 0.36
C GLN A 174 -13.98 8.09 -0.74
N LYS A 175 -14.52 9.03 -1.52
CA LYS A 175 -15.45 8.75 -2.62
C LYS A 175 -14.77 8.02 -3.77
N TYR A 176 -13.53 8.38 -4.07
CA TYR A 176 -12.75 7.77 -5.14
C TYR A 176 -11.63 6.96 -4.53
N ARG A 177 -11.57 5.66 -4.85
CA ARG A 177 -10.46 4.78 -4.51
C ARG A 177 -9.84 4.30 -5.81
N ILE A 178 -8.59 4.69 -6.05
CA ILE A 178 -7.88 4.38 -7.29
C ILE A 178 -6.87 3.26 -7.11
N PHE A 179 -6.44 2.96 -5.88
CA PHE A 179 -5.47 1.92 -5.59
C PHE A 179 -6.02 0.82 -4.68
N VAL A 180 -6.82 1.18 -3.67
CA VAL A 180 -7.35 0.23 -2.68
C VAL A 180 -8.70 -0.33 -3.14
N SER A 181 -8.79 -1.65 -3.28
CA SER A 181 -10.06 -2.32 -3.60
C SER A 181 -10.89 -2.61 -2.34
N ARG A 182 -12.23 -2.58 -2.44
CA ARG A 182 -13.12 -2.94 -1.33
C ARG A 182 -13.06 -4.43 -1.03
#